data_AF-A0A242MBY1-F1
#
_entry.id   AF-A0A242MBY1-F1
#
_cell.length_a   1.000
_cell.length_b   1.000
_cell.length_c   1.000
_cell.angle_alpha   90.00
_cell.angle_beta   90.00
_cell.angle_gamma   90.00
#
_symmetry.space_group_name_H-M   'P 1'
#
loop_
_entity.id
_entity.type
_entity.pdbx_description
1 polymer ?
#
loop_
_entity_poly.entity_id
_entity_poly.type
_entity_poly.pdbx_seq_one_letter_code
_entity_poly.pdbx_strand_id
1 'polypeptide(L)'
;MSLAAPYPGTTLYKQAVDNGWLQENKVINLVSSKGVQLSAIGYPHLSREEIYHGLEEFYKRFYFRPSKIWEIVREMLMRWEMMKRRLREGVEFFKFLRAHEA
;
A
#
# COMPACT_ATOMS: atom_id res chain seq x y z
N MET A 1 4.83 -1.41 -5.97
CA MET A 1 4.33 -2.52 -6.81
C MET A 1 2.89 -2.18 -7.13
N SER A 2 2.59 -1.87 -8.39
CA SER A 2 1.25 -1.42 -8.79
C SER A 2 0.34 -2.62 -8.95
N LEU A 3 -0.89 -2.48 -8.46
CA LEU A 3 -1.90 -3.50 -8.57
C LEU A 3 -2.84 -3.16 -9.73
N ALA A 4 -3.40 -4.16 -10.40
CA ALA A 4 -4.26 -3.97 -11.57
C ALA A 4 -5.51 -3.17 -11.17
N ALA A 5 -5.59 -1.93 -11.64
CA ALA A 5 -6.71 -1.04 -11.42
C ALA A 5 -7.57 -0.99 -12.71
N PRO A 6 -8.78 -1.59 -12.69
CA PRO A 6 -9.71 -1.50 -13.81
C PRO A 6 -10.32 -0.10 -13.83
N TYR A 7 -9.72 0.82 -14.60
CA TYR A 7 -10.28 2.16 -14.77
C TYR A 7 -11.43 2.14 -15.79
N PRO A 8 -12.52 2.92 -15.56
CA PRO A 8 -13.61 3.05 -16.51
C PRO A 8 -13.09 3.39 -17.92
N GLY A 9 -13.57 2.66 -18.93
CA GLY A 9 -13.16 2.82 -20.33
C GLY A 9 -11.99 1.92 -20.78
N THR A 10 -11.31 1.21 -19.87
CA THR A 10 -10.29 0.21 -20.25
C THR A 10 -10.90 -1.14 -20.62
N THR A 11 -10.20 -1.93 -21.43
CA THR A 11 -10.59 -3.32 -21.74
C THR A 11 -10.71 -4.17 -20.47
N LEU A 12 -9.81 -3.95 -19.52
CA LEU A 12 -9.81 -4.64 -18.22
C LEU A 12 -11.09 -4.32 -17.41
N TYR A 13 -11.57 -3.07 -17.45
CA TYR A 13 -12.83 -2.70 -16.80
C TYR A 13 -14.04 -3.40 -17.43
N LYS A 14 -14.11 -3.45 -18.76
CA LYS A 14 -15.19 -4.17 -19.46
C LYS A 14 -15.20 -5.65 -19.08
N GLN A 15 -14.05 -6.32 -19.16
CA GLN A 15 -13.92 -7.71 -18.76
C GLN A 15 -14.28 -7.94 -17.28
N ALA A 16 -13.87 -7.04 -16.39
CA ALA A 16 -14.18 -7.15 -14.97
C ALA A 16 -15.68 -6.98 -14.67
N VAL A 17 -16.40 -6.15 -15.43
CA VAL A 17 -17.86 -6.02 -15.31
C VAL A 17 -18.56 -7.23 -15.93
N ASP A 18 -18.21 -7.60 -17.17
CA ASP A 18 -18.83 -8.71 -17.92
C ASP A 18 -18.70 -10.06 -17.19
N ASN A 19 -17.58 -10.28 -16.49
CA ASN A 19 -17.33 -11.51 -15.73
C ASN A 19 -17.69 -11.39 -14.24
N GLY A 20 -18.29 -10.27 -13.81
CA GLY A 20 -18.68 -10.05 -12.41
C GLY A 20 -17.51 -9.96 -11.43
N TRP A 21 -16.29 -9.71 -11.90
CA TRP A 21 -15.11 -9.52 -11.05
C TRP A 21 -15.12 -8.18 -10.31
N LEU A 22 -15.92 -7.22 -10.79
CA LEU A 22 -16.17 -5.91 -10.21
C LEU A 22 -17.60 -5.85 -9.64
N GLN A 23 -17.78 -5.35 -8.40
CA GLN A 23 -19.13 -5.06 -7.89
C GLN A 23 -19.45 -3.60 -8.15
N GLU A 24 -20.40 -3.32 -9.04
CA GLU A 24 -20.81 -1.96 -9.46
C GLU A 24 -21.23 -1.03 -8.30
N ASN A 25 -21.59 -1.56 -7.13
CA ASN A 25 -22.16 -0.79 -6.00
C ASN A 25 -21.27 -0.63 -4.77
N LYS A 26 -20.00 -1.05 -4.82
CA LYS A 26 -19.04 -0.66 -3.77
C LYS A 26 -18.23 0.50 -4.32
N VAL A 27 -18.67 1.71 -3.96
CA VAL A 27 -17.90 2.94 -4.03
C VAL A 27 -16.45 2.57 -3.80
N ILE A 28 -15.72 2.81 -4.86
CA ILE A 28 -14.32 2.57 -5.07
C ILE A 28 -13.54 3.08 -3.85
N ASN A 29 -13.41 2.26 -2.82
CA ASN A 29 -12.41 2.43 -1.77
C ASN A 29 -11.08 1.99 -2.39
N LEU A 30 -10.62 2.75 -3.38
CA LEU A 30 -9.26 2.72 -3.93
C LEU A 30 -8.21 3.09 -2.88
N VAL A 31 -8.63 3.29 -1.63
CA VAL A 31 -7.80 3.63 -0.50
C VAL A 31 -8.43 2.92 0.71
N SER A 32 -7.75 1.90 1.25
CA SER A 32 -8.04 1.43 2.61
C SER A 32 -7.94 2.62 3.57
N SER A 33 -8.60 2.60 4.74
CA SER A 33 -8.41 3.62 5.80
C SER A 33 -6.94 3.87 6.18
N LYS A 34 -6.03 2.98 5.74
CA LYS A 34 -4.57 3.05 5.88
C LYS A 34 -3.82 3.58 4.64
N GLY A 35 -4.47 4.15 3.63
CA GLY A 35 -3.81 4.75 2.47
C GLY A 35 -3.38 3.78 1.36
N VAL A 36 -3.79 2.50 1.41
CA VAL A 36 -3.33 1.47 0.47
C VAL A 36 -4.35 1.25 -0.66
N GLN A 37 -3.87 1.26 -1.90
CA GLN A 37 -4.69 1.04 -3.10
C GLN A 37 -5.10 -0.43 -3.22
N LEU A 38 -6.39 -0.70 -3.02
CA LEU A 38 -6.96 -2.04 -3.02
C LEU A 38 -7.29 -2.52 -4.44
N SER A 39 -7.09 -3.81 -4.68
CA SER A 39 -7.57 -4.50 -5.88
C SER A 39 -9.08 -4.54 -5.90
N ALA A 40 -9.66 -3.91 -6.90
CA ALA A 40 -11.11 -3.96 -7.13
C ALA A 40 -11.57 -5.30 -7.73
N ILE A 41 -10.65 -6.20 -8.10
CA ILE A 41 -10.94 -7.42 -8.87
C ILE A 41 -10.84 -8.66 -7.96
N GLY A 42 -11.91 -9.45 -7.92
CA GLY A 42 -11.91 -10.81 -7.35
C GLY A 42 -12.27 -11.83 -8.42
N TYR A 43 -11.57 -12.96 -8.46
CA TYR A 43 -11.81 -14.02 -9.44
C TYR A 43 -12.63 -15.16 -8.82
N PRO A 44 -13.36 -15.98 -9.62
CA PRO A 44 -14.15 -17.09 -9.09
C PRO A 44 -13.34 -18.12 -8.28
N HIS A 45 -12.05 -18.27 -8.58
CA HIS A 45 -11.12 -19.20 -7.94
C HIS A 45 -10.12 -18.51 -7.00
N LEU A 46 -10.22 -17.19 -6.82
CA LEU A 46 -9.31 -16.40 -6.00
C LEU A 46 -10.05 -15.18 -5.45
N SER A 47 -10.45 -15.27 -4.19
CA SER A 47 -11.20 -14.22 -3.53
C SER A 47 -10.37 -12.94 -3.33
N ARG A 48 -11.05 -11.80 -3.15
CA ARG A 48 -10.37 -10.52 -2.90
C ARG A 48 -9.64 -10.53 -1.57
N GLU A 49 -10.21 -11.23 -0.59
CA GLU A 49 -9.69 -11.41 0.77
C GLU A 49 -8.35 -12.16 0.74
N GLU A 50 -8.26 -13.23 -0.05
CA GLU A 50 -7.01 -13.98 -0.24
C GLU A 50 -5.93 -13.15 -0.94
N ILE A 51 -6.31 -12.39 -1.97
CA ILE A 51 -5.39 -11.44 -2.65
C ILE A 51 -4.88 -10.41 -1.65
N TYR A 52 -5.78 -9.85 -0.83
CA TYR A 52 -5.43 -8.83 0.16
C TYR A 52 -4.50 -9.39 1.25
N HIS A 53 -4.82 -10.55 1.83
CA HIS A 53 -3.99 -11.19 2.83
C HIS A 53 -2.60 -11.56 2.29
N GLY A 54 -2.53 -12.10 1.07
CA GLY A 54 -1.26 -12.42 0.41
C GLY A 54 -0.41 -11.18 0.14
N LEU A 55 -1.03 -10.06 -0.24
CA LEU A 55 -0.34 -8.78 -0.40
C LEU A 55 0.18 -8.24 0.92
N GLU A 56 -0.63 -8.29 1.99
CA GLU A 56 -0.19 -7.84 3.32
C GLU A 56 1.02 -8.64 3.80
N GLU A 57 0.99 -9.97 3.64
CA GLU A 57 2.09 -10.84 3.97
C GLU A 57 3.33 -10.56 3.11
N PHE A 58 3.15 -10.39 1.79
CA PHE A 58 4.23 -10.04 0.88
C PHE A 58 4.88 -8.71 1.28
N TYR A 59 4.08 -7.67 1.52
CA TYR A 59 4.59 -6.35 1.90
C TYR A 59 5.32 -6.41 3.25
N LYS A 60 4.77 -7.12 4.24
CA LYS A 60 5.45 -7.35 5.51
C LYS A 60 6.80 -8.04 5.28
N ARG A 61 6.82 -9.18 4.58
CA ARG A 61 8.05 -9.93 4.32
C ARG A 61 9.06 -9.19 3.43
N PHE A 62 8.62 -8.27 2.58
CA PHE A 62 9.50 -7.49 1.70
C PHE A 62 10.14 -6.31 2.44
N TYR A 63 9.34 -5.51 3.15
CA TYR A 63 9.83 -4.32 3.84
C TYR A 63 10.48 -4.62 5.20
N PHE A 64 10.03 -5.64 5.93
CA PHE A 64 10.63 -6.04 7.20
C PHE A 64 11.81 -7.01 7.06
N ARG A 65 12.47 -7.06 5.89
CA ARG A 65 13.70 -7.86 5.72
C ARG A 65 14.79 -7.28 6.63
N PRO A 66 15.30 -8.04 7.62
CA PRO A 66 16.28 -7.52 8.57
C PRO A 66 17.54 -6.97 7.88
N SER A 67 17.95 -7.56 6.77
CA SER A 67 19.07 -7.09 5.95
C SER A 67 18.87 -5.69 5.37
N LYS A 68 17.65 -5.37 4.89
CA LYS A 68 17.36 -4.04 4.33
C LYS A 68 17.14 -2.99 5.39
N ILE A 69 16.53 -3.34 6.52
CA ILE A 69 16.48 -2.46 7.68
C ILE A 69 17.91 -2.13 8.15
N TRP A 70 18.77 -3.15 8.23
CA TRP A 70 20.16 -2.97 8.64
C TRP A 70 20.96 -2.08 7.69
N GLU A 71 20.78 -2.22 6.37
CA GLU A 71 21.43 -1.35 5.38
C GLU A 71 21.09 0.12 5.61
N ILE A 72 19.81 0.43 5.81
CA ILE A 72 19.32 1.79 6.08
C ILE A 72 19.85 2.32 7.42
N VAL A 73 19.77 1.50 8.48
CA VAL A 73 20.23 1.89 9.82
C VAL A 73 21.74 2.12 9.82
N ARG A 74 22.52 1.26 9.16
CA ARG A 74 23.98 1.37 9.05
C ARG A 74 24.37 2.65 8.31
N GLU A 75 23.71 2.99 7.22
CA GLU A 75 23.95 4.25 6.49
C GLU A 75 23.68 5.47 7.38
N MET A 76 22.59 5.44 8.14
CA MET A 76 22.25 6.51 9.09
C MET A 76 23.28 6.63 10.22
N LEU A 77 23.78 5.51 10.74
CA LEU A 77 24.83 5.51 11.78
C LEU A 77 26.18 6.01 11.26
N MET A 78 26.52 5.75 10.00
CA MET A 78 27.76 6.27 9.40
C MET A 78 27.69 7.76 9.07
N ARG A 79 26.48 8.33 8.89
CA ARG A 79 26.28 9.74 8.49
C ARG A 79 25.40 10.47 9.50
N TRP A 80 26.04 10.99 10.55
CA TRP A 80 25.40 11.71 11.66
C TRP A 80 24.49 12.88 11.21
N GLU A 81 24.86 13.63 10.19
CA GLU A 81 24.03 14.72 9.63
C GLU A 81 22.74 14.21 8.98
N MET A 82 22.81 13.10 8.23
CA MET A 82 21.65 12.45 7.62
C MET A 82 20.70 11.90 8.68
N MET A 83 21.24 11.35 9.77
CA MET A 83 20.45 10.87 10.91
C MET A 83 19.65 12.00 11.56
N LYS A 84 20.29 13.13 11.88
CA LYS A 84 19.59 14.29 12.47
C LYS A 84 18.48 14.81 11.55
N ARG A 85 18.76 14.89 10.25
CA ARG A 85 17.76 15.35 9.27
C ARG A 85 16.55 14.43 9.21
N ARG A 86 16.76 13.12 9.05
CA ARG A 86 15.67 12.12 9.00
C ARG A 86 14.85 12.05 10.29
N LEU A 87 15.51 12.19 11.46
CA LEU A 87 14.81 12.23 12.74
C LEU A 87 13.94 13.49 12.86
N ARG A 88 14.43 14.64 12.40
CA ARG A 88 13.66 15.89 12.39
C ARG A 88 12.45 15.79 11.46
N GLU A 89 12.63 15.28 10.25
CA GLU A 89 11.54 15.01 9.30
C GLU A 89 10.50 14.04 9.91
N GLY A 90 10.96 13.00 10.61
CA GLY A 90 10.07 12.08 11.33
C GLY A 90 9.25 12.77 12.42
N VAL A 91 9.87 13.63 13.22
CA VAL A 91 9.16 14.41 14.26
C VAL A 91 8.14 15.38 13.64
N GLU A 92 8.49 16.05 12.55
CA GLU A 92 7.58 16.94 11.82
C GLU A 92 6.40 16.16 11.23
N PHE A 93 6.63 14.97 10.69
CA PHE A 93 5.57 14.07 10.23
C PHE A 93 4.63 13.61 11.35
N PHE A 94 5.17 13.21 12.52
CA PHE A 94 4.33 12.84 13.67
C PHE A 94 3.54 14.03 14.23
N LYS A 95 4.12 15.24 14.23
CA LYS A 95 3.39 16.47 14.59
C LYS A 95 2.27 16.75 13.61
N PHE A 96 2.50 16.58 12.30
CA PHE A 96 1.49 16.71 11.27
C PHE A 96 0.34 15.70 11.45
N LEU A 97 0.65 14.42 11.69
CA LEU A 97 -0.36 13.39 11.95
C LEU A 97 -1.22 13.73 13.18
N ARG A 98 -0.59 14.13 14.30
CA ARG A 98 -1.32 14.55 15.50
C ARG A 98 -2.18 15.80 15.30
N ALA A 99 -1.77 16.69 14.41
CA ALA A 99 -2.55 17.88 14.07
C ALA A 99 -3.72 17.58 13.11
N HIS A 100 -3.67 16.47 12.36
CA HIS A 100 -4.73 16.00 11.46
C HIS A 100 -5.69 14.99 12.10
N GLU A 101 -5.36 14.45 13.27
CA GLU A 101 -6.28 13.64 14.10
C GLU A 101 -7.19 14.47 15.03
N ALA A 102 -7.24 15.81 14.84
CA ALA A 102 -8.09 16.74 15.59
C ALA A 102 -9.26 17.27 14.75
#